data_AF-A0A0G1MZY0-F1
#
_entry.id   AF-A0A0G1MZY0-F1
#
_cell.length_a   1.000
_cell.length_b   1.000
_cell.length_c   1.000
_cell.angle_alpha   90.00
_cell.angle_beta   90.00
_cell.angle_gamma   90.00
#
_symmetry.space_group_name_H-M   'P 1'
#
loop_
_entity.id
_entity.type
_entity.pdbx_description
1 polymer ?
#
loop_
_entity_poly.entity_id
_entity_poly.type
_entity_poly.pdbx_seq_one_letter_code
_entity_poly.pdbx_strand_id
1 'polypeptide(L)' 'MKDAKEIEMAGKGGTKRRAMTGVCEVCGTKMFKFLPNK' A
#
# COMPACT_ATOMS: atom_id res chain seq x y z
N MET A 1 1.71 11.10 0.44
CA MET A 1 2.09 10.02 1.38
C MET A 1 3.53 10.27 1.73
N LYS A 2 3.82 10.61 2.98
CA LYS A 2 5.20 10.67 3.47
C LYS A 2 5.74 9.24 3.61
N ASP A 3 7.01 9.04 3.31
CA ASP A 3 7.70 7.76 3.45
C ASP A 3 7.04 6.61 2.68
N ALA A 4 6.59 6.90 1.45
CA ALA A 4 5.94 5.91 0.60
C ALA A 4 6.88 4.74 0.27
N LYS A 5 6.46 3.51 0.59
CA LYS A 5 7.18 2.26 0.31
C LYS A 5 6.26 1.27 -0.39
N GLU A 6 6.78 0.58 -1.39
CA GLU A 6 6.08 -0.52 -2.05
C GLU A 6 6.20 -1.79 -1.19
N ILE A 7 5.06 -2.47 -0.99
CA ILE A 7 4.97 -3.72 -0.25
C ILE A 7 4.11 -4.71 -1.03
N GLU A 8 4.43 -6.00 -0.87
CA GLU A 8 3.57 -7.08 -1.32
C GLU A 8 2.60 -7.46 -0.19
N MET A 9 1.30 -7.45 -0.49
CA MET A 9 0.23 -7.88 0.41
C MET A 9 -0.43 -9.14 -0.13
N ALA A 10 -0.78 -10.06 0.77
CA ALA A 10 -1.62 -11.20 0.42
C ALA A 10 -3.06 -10.73 0.13
N GLY A 11 -3.53 -11.00 -1.09
CA GLY A 11 -4.90 -10.81 -1.53
C GLY A 11 -5.75 -12.07 -1.33
N LYS A 12 -7.06 -11.92 -1.53
CA LYS A 12 -8.00 -13.04 -1.51
C LYS A 12 -7.63 -14.07 -2.59
N GLY A 13 -7.76 -15.36 -2.25
CA GLY A 13 -7.49 -16.48 -3.18
C GLY A 13 -6.01 -16.80 -3.39
N GLY A 14 -5.12 -16.44 -2.45
CA GLY A 14 -3.68 -16.72 -2.56
C GLY A 14 -2.93 -15.81 -3.54
N THR A 15 -3.58 -14.75 -4.02
CA THR A 15 -2.96 -13.80 -4.95
C THR A 15 -2.04 -12.84 -4.21
N LYS A 16 -0.86 -12.53 -4.74
CA LYS A 16 -0.04 -11.41 -4.23
C LYS A 16 -0.49 -10.12 -4.91
N ARG A 17 -0.73 -9.07 -4.11
CA ARG A 17 -1.10 -7.74 -4.59
C ARG A 17 -0.02 -6.75 -4.18
N ARG A 18 0.35 -5.87 -5.09
CA ARG A 18 1.28 -4.78 -4.79
C ARG A 18 0.49 -3.62 -4.19
N ALA A 19 1.02 -3.02 -3.13
CA ALA A 19 0.46 -1.83 -2.53
C ALA A 19 1.57 -0.87 -2.13
N MET A 20 1.34 0.42 -2.27
CA MET A 20 2.16 1.43 -1.61
C MET A 20 1.60 1.72 -0.23
N THR A 21 2.46 1.67 0.78
CA THR A 21 2.16 2.16 2.13
C THR A 21 2.88 3.47 2.36
N GLY A 22 2.29 4.37 3.13
CA GLY A 22 2.95 5.59 3.59
C GLY A 22 2.15 6.25 4.71
N VAL A 23 2.51 7.46 5.08
CA VAL A 23 1.83 8.22 6.14
C VAL A 23 1.13 9.45 5.54
N CYS A 24 -0.07 9.78 6.03
CA CYS A 24 -0.76 11.02 5.66
C CYS A 24 -0.01 12.22 6.26
N GLU A 25 0.35 13.19 5.42
CA GLU A 25 1.13 14.36 5.84
C GLU A 25 0.32 15.34 6.71
N VAL A 26 -1.02 15.25 6.67
CA VAL A 26 -1.92 16.14 7.41
C VAL A 26 -2.26 15.57 8.79
N CYS A 27 -2.57 14.27 8.88
CA CYS A 27 -3.08 13.65 10.11
C CYS A 27 -2.24 12.48 10.64
N GLY A 28 -1.11 12.14 9.99
CA GLY A 28 -0.22 11.07 10.44
C GLY A 28 -0.78 9.65 10.27
N THR A 29 -1.98 9.49 9.69
CA THR A 29 -2.59 8.17 9.51
C THR A 29 -1.82 7.34 8.49
N LYS A 30 -1.63 6.06 8.79
CA LYS A 30 -1.02 5.11 7.85
C LYS A 30 -1.97 4.84 6.68
N MET A 31 -1.50 5.11 5.47
CA MET A 31 -2.25 4.95 4.23
C MET A 31 -1.72 3.75 3.44
N PHE A 32 -2.63 3.12 2.70
CA PHE A 32 -2.34 2.03 1.77
C PHE A 32 -3.02 2.31 0.44
N LYS A 33 -2.29 2.16 -0.66
CA LYS A 33 -2.80 2.30 -2.02
C LYS A 33 -2.45 1.06 -2.82
N PHE A 34 -3.45 0.26 -3.17
CA PHE A 34 -3.26 -0.90 -4.04
C PHE A 34 -2.87 -0.44 -5.44
N LEU A 35 -1.83 -1.06 -5.98
CA LEU A 35 -1.35 -0.84 -7.34
C LEU A 35 -2.05 -1.83 -8.29
N PRO A 36 -2.25 -1.46 -9.57
CA PRO A 36 -2.79 -2.38 -10.56
C PRO A 36 -1.88 -3.60 -10.73
N ASN A 37 -2.50 -4.73 -11.06
CA ASN A 37 -1.76 -5.91 -11.53
C ASN A 37 -1.04 -5.55 -12.83
N LYS A 38 0.22 -5.97 -12.94
CA LYS A 38 1.00 -5.79 -14.16
C LYS A 38 0.52 -6.76 -15.24
#